data_AF-A0A7W1UIZ7-F1
#
_entry.id   AF-A0A7W1UIZ7-F1
#
_cell.length_a   1.000
_cell.length_b   1.000
_cell.length_c   1.000
_cell.angle_alpha   90.00
_cell.angle_beta   90.00
_cell.angle_gamma   90.00
#
_symmetry.space_group_name_H-M   'P 1'
#
loop_
_entity.id
_entity.type
_entity.pdbx_description
1 polymer ?
#
loop_
_entity_poly.entity_id
_entity_poly.type
_entity_poly.pdbx_seq_one_letter_code
_entity_poly.pdbx_strand_id
1 'polypeptide(L)'
;MQKEQERLKRLEAQRSRVRRKLSKLKRVQTEQERRDDTRRKILLGALVMDYADLMEENGHPEFQRWLRELYAARLVRPDDRELFGLEPLPNTAFPAGLPLGPEPDLPVPPLGAPGDVPST
;
A
#
# COMPACT_ATOMS: atom_id res chain seq x y z
N MET A 1 -9.52 16.11 49.41
CA MET A 1 -8.20 15.56 49.02
C MET A 1 -8.21 14.04 48.75
N GLN A 2 -8.14 13.13 49.73
CA GLN A 2 -8.04 11.67 49.44
C GLN A 2 -9.28 11.08 48.71
N LYS A 3 -10.50 11.44 49.11
CA LYS A 3 -11.74 11.00 48.44
C LYS A 3 -11.84 11.42 46.97
N GLU A 4 -11.28 12.57 46.61
CA GLU A 4 -11.25 13.04 45.22
C GLU A 4 -10.23 12.28 44.39
N GLN A 5 -9.06 12.00 44.95
CA GLN A 5 -8.03 11.17 44.29
C GLN A 5 -8.55 9.74 44.03
N GLU A 6 -9.30 9.16 44.97
CA GLU A 6 -9.93 7.85 44.76
C GLU A 6 -11.01 7.88 43.68
N ARG A 7 -11.85 8.92 43.64
CA ARG A 7 -12.85 9.09 42.57
C ARG A 7 -12.18 9.24 41.21
N LEU A 8 -11.08 10.00 41.13
CA LEU A 8 -10.32 10.20 39.91
C LEU A 8 -9.72 8.88 39.41
N LYS A 9 -9.06 8.10 40.28
CA LYS A 9 -8.53 6.77 39.96
C LYS A 9 -9.62 5.81 39.45
N ARG A 10 -10.81 5.82 40.08
CA ARG A 10 -11.94 4.99 39.63
C ARG A 10 -12.42 5.38 38.24
N LEU A 11 -12.54 6.68 37.95
CA LEU A 11 -12.93 7.18 36.63
C LEU A 11 -11.88 6.86 35.56
N GLU A 12 -10.58 6.97 35.87
CA GLU A 12 -9.50 6.57 34.97
C GLU A 12 -9.50 5.07 34.69
N ALA A 13 -9.70 4.25 35.73
CA ALA A 13 -9.83 2.80 35.58
C ALA A 13 -11.01 2.45 34.68
N GLN A 14 -12.17 3.11 34.87
CA GLN A 14 -13.36 2.92 34.03
C GLN A 14 -13.11 3.37 32.58
N ARG A 15 -12.50 4.54 32.37
CA ARG A 15 -12.12 5.04 31.04
C ARG A 15 -11.18 4.07 30.33
N SER A 16 -10.18 3.54 31.05
CA SER A 16 -9.24 2.56 30.50
C SER A 16 -9.96 1.27 30.08
N ARG A 17 -10.92 0.79 30.88
CA ARG A 17 -11.71 -0.41 30.59
C ARG A 17 -12.58 -0.22 29.36
N VAL A 18 -13.25 0.93 29.23
CA VAL A 18 -14.06 1.26 28.05
C VAL A 18 -13.18 1.39 26.81
N ARG A 19 -12.02 2.06 26.90
CA ARG A 19 -11.06 2.17 25.79
C ARG A 19 -10.58 0.80 25.30
N ARG A 20 -10.26 -0.13 26.21
CA ARG A 20 -9.87 -1.50 25.85
C ARG A 20 -11.00 -2.27 25.15
N LYS A 21 -12.25 -2.09 25.57
CA LYS A 21 -13.40 -2.71 24.90
C LYS A 21 -13.60 -2.13 23.49
N LEU A 22 -13.50 -0.81 23.36
CA LEU A 22 -13.63 -0.13 22.07
C LEU A 22 -12.54 -0.57 21.09
N SER A 23 -11.28 -0.66 21.52
CA SER A 23 -10.20 -1.12 20.65
C SER A 23 -10.39 -2.57 20.19
N LYS A 24 -10.87 -3.45 21.08
CA LYS A 24 -11.19 -4.84 20.72
C LYS A 24 -12.31 -4.91 19.66
N LEU A 25 -13.39 -4.16 19.85
CA LEU A 25 -14.51 -4.11 18.90
C LEU A 25 -14.06 -3.59 17.54
N LYS A 26 -13.31 -2.48 17.52
CA LYS A 26 -12.73 -1.94 16.28
C LYS A 26 -11.86 -2.96 15.57
N ARG A 27 -11.01 -3.70 16.29
CA ARG A 27 -10.16 -4.74 15.70
C ARG A 27 -10.98 -5.85 15.04
N VAL A 28 -12.05 -6.31 15.70
CA VAL A 28 -12.97 -7.32 15.14
C VAL A 28 -13.66 -6.79 13.90
N GLN A 29 -14.13 -5.55 13.92
CA GLN A 29 -14.78 -4.92 12.77
C GLN A 29 -13.83 -4.79 11.57
N THR A 30 -12.63 -4.25 11.78
CA THR A 30 -11.63 -4.13 10.69
C THR A 30 -11.23 -5.49 10.14
N GLU A 31 -11.16 -6.52 10.99
CA GLU A 31 -10.90 -7.89 10.55
C GLU A 31 -12.05 -8.45 9.69
N GLN A 32 -13.30 -8.21 10.09
CA GLN A 32 -14.48 -8.59 9.30
C GLN A 32 -14.50 -7.86 7.95
N GLU A 33 -14.28 -6.56 7.94
CA GLU A 33 -14.23 -5.75 6.72
C GLU A 33 -13.16 -6.26 5.74
N ARG A 34 -11.97 -6.63 6.24
CA ARG A 34 -10.92 -7.23 5.41
C ARG A 34 -11.30 -8.59 4.85
N ARG A 35 -11.96 -9.44 5.65
CA ARG A 35 -12.45 -10.76 5.20
C ARG A 35 -13.50 -10.62 4.12
N ASP A 36 -14.47 -9.74 4.33
CA ASP A 36 -15.55 -9.50 3.38
C ASP A 36 -15.02 -8.88 2.07
N ASP A 37 -14.08 -7.93 2.16
CA ASP A 37 -13.42 -7.34 1.01
C ASP A 37 -12.61 -8.39 0.22
N THR A 38 -11.87 -9.25 0.91
CA THR A 38 -11.12 -10.36 0.27
C THR A 38 -12.08 -11.31 -0.43
N ARG A 39 -13.18 -11.71 0.24
CA ARG A 39 -14.19 -12.59 -0.34
C ARG A 39 -14.85 -11.96 -1.56
N ARG A 40 -15.20 -10.67 -1.50
CA ARG A 40 -15.79 -9.92 -2.62
C ARG A 40 -14.84 -9.91 -3.82
N LYS A 41 -13.56 -9.60 -3.60
CA LYS A 41 -12.54 -9.55 -4.67
C LYS A 41 -12.36 -10.90 -5.35
N ILE A 42 -12.31 -11.99 -4.57
CA ILE A 42 -12.19 -13.35 -5.13
C ILE A 42 -13.43 -13.71 -5.95
N LEU A 43 -14.63 -13.49 -5.42
CA LEU A 43 -15.87 -13.82 -6.13
C LEU A 43 -16.04 -12.99 -7.41
N LEU A 44 -15.71 -11.70 -7.35
CA LEU A 44 -15.76 -10.83 -8.53
C LEU A 44 -14.74 -11.28 -9.58
N GLY A 45 -13.53 -11.65 -9.16
CA GLY A 45 -12.50 -12.18 -10.05
C GLY A 45 -12.96 -13.46 -10.76
N ALA A 46 -13.50 -14.43 -10.01
CA ALA A 46 -14.04 -15.67 -10.56
C ALA A 46 -15.15 -15.39 -11.58
N LEU A 47 -16.13 -14.55 -11.22
CA LEU A 47 -17.25 -14.21 -12.10
C LEU A 47 -16.79 -13.54 -13.40
N VAL A 48 -15.80 -12.65 -13.34
CA VAL A 48 -15.26 -11.97 -14.52
C VAL A 48 -14.54 -12.94 -15.45
N MET A 49 -13.83 -13.94 -14.90
CA MET A 49 -13.19 -14.99 -15.70
C MET A 49 -14.24 -15.87 -16.39
N ASP A 50 -15.23 -16.37 -15.64
CA ASP A 50 -16.33 -17.17 -16.21
C ASP A 50 -17.08 -16.40 -17.32
N TYR A 51 -17.29 -15.10 -17.12
CA TYR A 51 -17.93 -14.24 -18.11
C TYR A 51 -17.04 -14.01 -19.34
N ALA A 52 -15.72 -13.93 -19.18
CA ALA A 52 -14.79 -13.80 -20.29
C ALA A 52 -14.79 -15.04 -21.18
N ASP A 53 -14.77 -16.23 -20.57
CA ASP A 53 -14.84 -17.51 -21.28
C ASP A 53 -16.16 -17.64 -22.04
N LEU A 54 -17.28 -17.29 -21.39
CA LEU A 54 -18.59 -17.27 -22.04
C LEU A 54 -18.65 -16.29 -23.24
N MET A 55 -18.03 -15.12 -23.14
CA MET A 55 -18.00 -14.16 -24.25
C MET A 55 -17.16 -14.68 -25.41
N GLU A 56 -16.02 -15.32 -25.13
CA GLU A 56 -15.17 -15.96 -26.14
C GLU A 56 -15.94 -17.07 -26.88
N GLU A 57 -16.64 -17.95 -26.17
CA GLU A 57 -17.49 -19.00 -26.75
C GLU A 57 -18.61 -18.44 -27.64
N ASN A 58 -19.16 -17.27 -27.29
CA ASN A 58 -20.18 -16.59 -28.06
C ASN A 58 -19.61 -15.75 -29.24
N GLY A 59 -18.31 -15.84 -29.51
CA GLY A 59 -17.66 -15.13 -30.62
C GLY A 59 -17.31 -13.67 -30.34
N HIS A 60 -17.24 -13.28 -29.06
CA HIS A 60 -16.94 -11.94 -28.57
C HIS A 60 -15.60 -11.89 -27.78
N PRO A 61 -14.44 -12.11 -28.44
CA PRO A 61 -13.14 -12.15 -27.76
C PRO A 61 -12.62 -10.78 -27.30
N GLU A 62 -13.28 -9.68 -27.70
CA GLU A 62 -12.88 -8.32 -27.34
C GLU A 62 -12.81 -8.09 -25.83
N PHE A 63 -13.69 -8.74 -25.06
CA PHE A 63 -13.74 -8.57 -23.61
C PHE A 63 -12.51 -9.20 -22.94
N GLN A 64 -12.14 -10.42 -23.33
CA GLN A 64 -10.97 -11.11 -22.82
C GLN A 64 -9.66 -10.38 -23.20
N ARG A 65 -9.59 -9.84 -24.42
CA ARG A 65 -8.48 -8.96 -24.84
C ARG A 65 -8.38 -7.71 -23.98
N TRP A 66 -9.50 -7.02 -23.77
CA TRP A 66 -9.55 -5.83 -22.91
C TRP A 66 -9.11 -6.15 -21.47
N LEU A 67 -9.53 -7.29 -20.92
CA LEU A 67 -9.06 -7.74 -19.60
C LEU A 67 -7.56 -7.98 -19.57
N ARG A 68 -6.99 -8.62 -20.60
CA ARG A 68 -5.54 -8.87 -20.70
C ARG A 68 -4.76 -7.55 -20.75
N GLU A 69 -5.22 -6.57 -21.51
CA GLU A 69 -4.63 -5.22 -21.56
C GLU A 69 -4.71 -4.52 -20.19
N LEU A 70 -5.85 -4.64 -19.51
CA LEU A 70 -6.03 -4.09 -18.17
C LEU A 70 -5.08 -4.73 -17.14
N TYR A 71 -4.91 -6.06 -17.18
CA TYR A 71 -3.94 -6.76 -16.33
C TYR A 71 -2.50 -6.33 -16.65
N ALA A 72 -2.16 -6.19 -17.93
CA ALA A 72 -0.84 -5.73 -18.37
C ALA A 72 -0.50 -4.33 -17.83
N ALA A 73 -1.50 -3.43 -17.74
CA ALA A 73 -1.34 -2.09 -17.20
C ALA A 73 -1.29 -2.03 -15.67
N ARG A 74 -1.89 -3.00 -14.96
CA ARG A 74 -2.04 -2.94 -13.50
C ARG A 74 -1.06 -3.83 -12.72
N LEU A 75 -0.68 -4.98 -13.27
CA LEU A 75 0.21 -5.94 -12.61
C LEU A 75 1.66 -5.50 -12.75
N VAL A 76 2.33 -5.31 -11.62
CA VAL A 76 3.74 -4.86 -11.58
C VAL A 76 4.68 -6.01 -11.21
N ARG A 77 4.24 -6.91 -10.32
CA ARG A 77 5.09 -8.00 -9.82
C ARG A 77 5.33 -9.03 -10.93
N PRO A 78 6.58 -9.50 -11.13
CA PRO A 78 6.90 -10.52 -12.13
C PRO A 78 6.06 -11.80 -11.96
N ASP A 79 5.98 -12.34 -10.74
CA ASP A 79 5.22 -13.55 -10.44
C ASP A 79 3.74 -13.42 -10.81
N ASP A 80 3.12 -12.28 -10.48
CA ASP A 80 1.72 -12.04 -10.82
C ASP A 80 1.52 -11.90 -12.33
N ARG A 81 2.47 -11.27 -13.05
CA ARG A 81 2.42 -11.12 -14.51
C ARG A 81 2.55 -12.46 -15.22
N GLU A 82 3.40 -13.35 -14.71
CA GLU A 82 3.59 -14.71 -15.23
C GLU A 82 2.28 -15.52 -15.16
N LEU A 83 1.50 -15.41 -14.08
CA LEU A 83 0.20 -16.09 -13.94
C LEU A 83 -0.79 -15.74 -15.06
N PHE A 84 -0.68 -14.54 -15.66
CA PHE A 84 -1.53 -14.11 -16.77
C PHE A 84 -0.83 -14.20 -18.14
N GLY A 85 0.37 -14.80 -18.21
CA GLY A 85 1.17 -14.91 -19.42
C GLY A 85 1.62 -13.56 -19.97
N LEU A 86 1.84 -12.58 -19.09
CA LEU A 86 2.30 -11.24 -19.46
C LEU A 86 3.83 -11.17 -19.39
N GLU A 87 4.44 -10.47 -20.33
CA GLU A 87 5.89 -10.24 -20.30
C GLU A 87 6.30 -9.49 -19.02
N PRO A 88 7.42 -9.87 -18.38
CA PRO A 88 7.91 -9.14 -17.22
C PRO A 88 8.21 -7.69 -17.59
N LEU A 89 7.82 -6.75 -16.73
CA LEU A 89 8.22 -5.37 -16.93
C LEU A 89 9.75 -5.28 -16.91
N PRO A 90 10.36 -4.44 -17.76
CA PRO A 90 11.79 -4.21 -17.68
C PRO A 90 12.10 -3.77 -16.25
N ASN A 91 12.99 -4.50 -15.60
CA ASN A 91 13.51 -4.09 -14.32
C ASN A 91 14.16 -2.73 -14.54
N THR A 92 13.47 -1.65 -14.18
CA THR A 92 14.11 -0.38 -13.87
C THR A 92 14.90 -0.62 -12.58
N ALA A 93 15.95 -1.43 -12.70
CA ALA A 93 17.16 -1.14 -12.00
C ALA A 93 17.47 0.28 -12.45
N PHE A 94 17.29 1.25 -11.56
CA PHE A 94 18.11 2.46 -11.65
C PHE A 94 19.51 1.95 -11.96
N PRO A 95 20.14 2.37 -13.08
CA PRO A 95 21.42 1.82 -13.46
C PRO A 95 22.37 2.05 -12.30
N ALA A 96 22.69 0.95 -11.61
CA ALA A 96 23.73 0.90 -10.60
C ALA A 96 25.03 1.15 -11.36
N GLY A 97 25.40 2.42 -11.47
CA GLY A 97 26.54 2.86 -12.27
C GLY A 97 26.21 3.69 -13.51
N LEU A 98 25.19 4.56 -13.47
CA LEU A 98 25.31 5.76 -14.30
C LEU A 98 26.55 6.51 -13.79
N PRO A 99 27.63 6.68 -14.59
CA PRO A 99 28.66 7.63 -14.20
C PRO A 99 27.93 8.97 -14.05
N LEU A 100 28.05 9.61 -12.88
CA LEU A 100 27.90 11.06 -12.87
C LEU A 100 28.87 11.53 -13.96
N GLY A 101 28.34 12.02 -15.08
CA GLY A 101 29.15 12.80 -16.01
C GLY A 101 29.83 13.92 -15.22
N PRO A 102 30.89 14.55 -15.77
CA PRO A 102 31.49 15.70 -15.12
C PRO A 102 30.35 16.65 -14.72
N GLU A 103 30.24 16.91 -13.42
CA GLU A 103 29.22 17.81 -12.89
C GLU A 103 29.28 19.06 -13.76
N PRO A 104 28.16 19.52 -14.38
CA PRO A 104 28.17 20.81 -15.01
C PRO A 104 28.61 21.79 -13.93
N ASP A 105 29.57 22.65 -14.27
CA ASP A 105 30.26 23.63 -13.42
C ASP A 105 29.27 24.68 -12.91
N LEU A 106 28.28 24.22 -12.16
CA LEU A 106 27.34 25.01 -11.40
C LEU A 106 28.17 25.60 -10.27
N PRO A 107 28.14 26.93 -10.09
CA PRO A 107 28.89 27.55 -9.02
C PRO A 107 28.45 26.92 -7.70
N VAL A 108 29.36 26.15 -7.08
CA VAL A 108 29.18 25.67 -5.72
C VAL A 108 29.01 26.93 -4.87
N PRO A 109 27.84 27.19 -4.26
CA PRO A 109 27.72 28.33 -3.37
C PRO A 109 28.78 28.15 -2.27
N PRO A 110 29.52 29.21 -1.88
CA PRO A 110 30.60 29.06 -0.93
C PRO A 110 30.05 28.41 0.34
N LEU A 111 30.59 27.22 0.65
CA LEU A 111 30.37 26.53 1.89
C LEU A 111 30.86 27.46 2.99
N GLY A 112 29.92 28.02 3.77
CA GLY A 112 30.25 28.86 4.92
C GLY A 112 31.25 28.14 5.81
N ALA A 113 32.38 28.80 6.08
CA ALA A 113 33.48 28.24 6.85
C ALA A 113 33.00 27.75 8.23
N PRO A 114 33.50 26.60 8.73
CA PRO A 114 33.26 26.18 10.10
C PRO A 114 34.24 26.92 11.03
N GLY A 115 33.73 27.83 11.85
CA GLY A 115 34.52 28.41 12.96
C GLY A 115 34.05 29.79 13.37
N ASP A 116 33.13 29.83 14.34
CA ASP A 116 33.23 30.66 15.54
C ASP A 116 31.94 30.51 16.36
N VAL A 117 32.00 29.68 17.39
CA VAL A 117 31.09 29.77 18.54
C VAL A 117 31.75 30.70 19.55
N PRO A 118 31.27 31.95 19.72
CA PRO A 118 31.68 32.72 20.89
C PRO A 118 31.00 32.15 22.13
N SER A 119 31.81 31.80 23.11
CA SER A 119 31.38 31.58 24.49
C SER A 119 30.74 32.86 25.04
N THR A 120 29.48 32.79 25.45
CA THR A 120 28.92 33.55 26.59
C THR A 120 27.70 32.82 27.11
#